data_AF-A0A5N6K0P0-F1
#
_entry.id   AF-A0A5N6K0P0-F1
#
_cell.length_a   1.000
_cell.length_b   1.000
_cell.length_c   1.000
_cell.angle_alpha   90.00
_cell.angle_beta   90.00
_cell.angle_gamma   90.00
#
_symmetry.space_group_name_H-M   'P 1'
#
loop_
_entity.id
_entity.type
_entity.pdbx_description
1 polymer ?
#
loop_
_entity_poly.entity_id
_entity_poly.type
_entity_poly.pdbx_seq_one_letter_code
_entity_poly.pdbx_strand_id
1 'polypeptide(L)'
;MDLQISVIHQIVELHFSDWIPQSSGVIELWVQEREYEEGDYYLTSRRHRKTSRSGSSPTLLPNTKGVKFDWLDFDTYDNPFISPNGKGGGEGHSIKAAFIISPPVLDALPLAQRFIDRVIEKGVRRIIFLGGSIQHCGDGPVLSQISEYIKGKGSDFNRLDEPNDSNLNAVKWTILRPSWFMENFSEMHHLYTIRDDNQIVSATGTGKIPFVSAEDIAIVAYKALIGKKTNGIERELVGMELLLRGDQLWSYDDIASTLTRILGRKITHVNMEEKDIVRGMVDEGVEEDLANVLVELDIAVKKGEEAQLGGDLELIIGRRGKGLIEYLEECARSGIWDTKGDVERGNTKFSE
;
A
#
# COMPACT_ATOMS: atom_id res chain seq x y z
N MET A 1 -22.67 -6.16 -4.82
CA MET A 1 -22.00 -4.91 -5.28
C MET A 1 -20.47 -5.05 -5.12
N ASP A 2 -19.95 -6.29 -5.15
CA ASP A 2 -18.75 -6.65 -4.37
C ASP A 2 -17.56 -7.12 -5.22
N LEU A 3 -17.72 -7.15 -6.55
CA LEU A 3 -16.66 -7.60 -7.46
C LEU A 3 -15.57 -6.54 -7.73
N GLN A 4 -15.85 -5.25 -7.54
CA GLN A 4 -14.82 -4.19 -7.66
C GLN A 4 -13.97 -4.06 -6.39
N ILE A 5 -14.54 -4.38 -5.23
CA ILE A 5 -13.88 -4.27 -3.92
C ILE A 5 -12.91 -5.43 -3.71
N SER A 6 -13.26 -6.66 -4.13
CA SER A 6 -12.37 -7.83 -4.07
C SER A 6 -11.05 -7.66 -4.84
N VAL A 7 -11.07 -6.93 -5.96
CA VAL A 7 -9.85 -6.62 -6.74
C VAL A 7 -8.94 -5.64 -6.00
N ILE A 8 -9.53 -4.69 -5.27
CA ILE A 8 -8.85 -3.64 -4.51
C ILE A 8 -8.29 -4.20 -3.19
N HIS A 9 -9.04 -5.08 -2.53
CA HIS A 9 -8.59 -5.85 -1.37
C HIS A 9 -7.35 -6.71 -1.72
N GLN A 10 -7.30 -7.32 -2.91
CA GLN A 10 -6.13 -8.11 -3.35
C GLN A 10 -4.90 -7.31 -3.80
N ILE A 11 -5.11 -6.05 -4.19
CA ILE A 11 -4.01 -5.11 -4.50
C ILE A 11 -3.27 -4.72 -3.22
N VAL A 12 -3.96 -4.83 -2.09
CA VAL A 12 -3.48 -4.58 -0.74
C VAL A 12 -2.96 -5.86 -0.07
N GLU A 13 -3.62 -7.00 -0.27
CA GLU A 13 -3.20 -8.34 0.19
C GLU A 13 -1.88 -8.84 -0.41
N LEU A 14 -1.10 -7.99 -1.09
CA LEU A 14 0.32 -8.27 -1.28
C LEU A 14 1.08 -7.84 -0.03
N HIS A 15 0.94 -8.70 0.97
CA HIS A 15 1.62 -8.66 2.25
C HIS A 15 3.13 -8.45 2.09
N PHE A 16 3.68 -7.70 3.04
CA PHE A 16 5.10 -7.59 3.34
C PHE A 16 5.72 -8.92 3.83
N SER A 17 5.02 -10.06 3.69
CA SER A 17 5.21 -11.36 4.39
C SER A 17 6.50 -12.11 4.13
N ASP A 18 7.43 -11.58 3.35
CA ASP A 18 8.73 -12.19 3.12
C ASP A 18 9.82 -11.12 3.25
N TRP A 19 10.24 -10.78 4.46
CA TRP A 19 11.44 -9.96 4.60
C TRP A 19 12.70 -10.76 4.22
N ILE A 20 13.19 -10.43 3.03
CA ILE A 20 14.54 -10.67 2.48
C ILE A 20 14.86 -12.17 2.28
N PRO A 21 14.40 -12.82 1.18
CA PRO A 21 14.81 -12.46 -0.18
C PRO A 21 13.72 -12.64 -1.27
N GLN A 22 12.44 -12.31 -1.03
CA GLN A 22 11.36 -12.46 -2.03
C GLN A 22 10.49 -11.21 -2.29
N SER A 23 10.82 -10.04 -1.74
CA SER A 23 9.99 -8.84 -1.84
C SER A 23 9.91 -8.30 -3.29
N SER A 24 8.76 -8.56 -3.90
CA SER A 24 8.33 -8.16 -5.23
C SER A 24 7.69 -6.77 -5.22
N GLY A 25 8.09 -5.87 -6.13
CA GLY A 25 7.35 -4.61 -6.32
C GLY A 25 6.83 -4.41 -7.74
N VAL A 26 5.98 -3.37 -7.84
CA VAL A 26 5.20 -2.86 -8.98
C VAL A 26 3.86 -3.58 -9.24
N ILE A 27 2.74 -2.94 -8.88
CA ILE A 27 1.39 -3.28 -9.33
C ILE A 27 0.84 -2.11 -10.13
N GLU A 28 0.71 -2.20 -11.46
CA GLU A 28 0.11 -1.13 -12.26
C GLU A 28 -1.20 -1.55 -12.95
N LEU A 29 -2.29 -0.94 -12.48
CA LEU A 29 -3.61 -1.01 -13.08
C LEU A 29 -3.69 -0.12 -14.34
N TRP A 30 -4.27 -0.64 -15.41
CA TRP A 30 -4.61 0.13 -16.61
C TRP A 30 -6.07 0.57 -16.62
N VAL A 31 -6.32 1.77 -17.16
CA VAL A 31 -7.62 2.19 -17.65
C VAL A 31 -7.51 2.52 -19.14
N GLN A 32 -8.30 1.85 -19.97
CA GLN A 32 -8.56 2.27 -21.34
C GLN A 32 -10.07 2.44 -21.52
N GLU A 33 -10.49 3.62 -21.96
CA GLU A 33 -11.89 3.94 -22.27
C GLU A 33 -12.24 3.51 -23.70
N ARG A 34 -13.51 3.09 -23.87
CA ARG A 34 -14.35 3.48 -24.99
C ARG A 34 -15.68 3.93 -24.41
N GLU A 35 -16.14 5.12 -24.77
CA GLU A 35 -17.57 5.46 -24.66
C GLU A 35 -18.37 4.57 -25.61
N TYR A 36 -19.54 4.05 -25.18
CA TYR A 36 -20.85 4.46 -25.72
C TYR A 36 -22.05 3.66 -25.15
N GLU A 37 -23.16 4.42 -25.05
CA GLU A 37 -24.62 4.16 -25.00
C GLU A 37 -25.29 3.00 -24.23
N GLU A 38 -26.16 3.44 -23.31
CA GLU A 38 -27.47 2.93 -22.87
C GLU A 38 -27.67 1.43 -22.62
N GLY A 39 -27.84 1.10 -21.33
CA GLY A 39 -28.70 0.02 -20.88
C GLY A 39 -28.07 -1.37 -20.88
N ASP A 40 -27.15 -1.62 -19.95
CA ASP A 40 -27.10 -2.83 -19.12
C ASP A 40 -25.79 -2.88 -18.32
N TYR A 41 -25.86 -3.30 -17.05
CA TYR A 41 -24.75 -3.21 -16.11
C TYR A 41 -23.81 -4.44 -16.13
N TYR A 42 -22.52 -4.14 -15.88
CA TYR A 42 -21.42 -4.94 -15.30
C TYR A 42 -20.61 -5.91 -16.19
N LEU A 43 -19.45 -5.43 -16.64
CA LEU A 43 -18.10 -6.04 -16.54
C LEU A 43 -17.11 -4.97 -17.08
N THR A 44 -16.22 -4.42 -16.25
CA THR A 44 -15.22 -3.48 -16.77
C THR A 44 -14.30 -4.24 -17.72
N SER A 45 -14.35 -3.92 -19.02
CA SER A 45 -13.49 -4.45 -20.08
C SER A 45 -11.99 -4.07 -19.96
N ARG A 46 -11.57 -3.62 -18.78
CA ARG A 46 -10.24 -3.06 -18.49
C ARG A 46 -9.26 -4.21 -18.20
N ARG A 47 -8.16 -4.26 -18.96
CA ARG A 47 -7.09 -5.27 -18.82
C ARG A 47 -5.97 -4.72 -17.95
N HIS A 48 -5.60 -5.39 -16.86
CA HIS A 48 -4.59 -4.89 -15.91
C HIS A 48 -3.29 -5.70 -15.98
N ARG A 49 -2.16 -5.11 -15.54
CA ARG A 49 -0.89 -5.82 -15.40
C ARG A 49 -0.40 -5.75 -13.96
N LYS A 50 -0.40 -6.89 -13.29
CA LYS A 50 0.27 -7.02 -12.00
C LYS A 50 1.69 -7.46 -12.26
N THR A 51 2.67 -6.78 -11.68
CA THR A 51 4.05 -7.25 -11.78
C THR A 51 4.51 -7.83 -10.45
N SER A 52 5.37 -8.84 -10.52
CA SER A 52 5.95 -9.51 -9.35
C SER A 52 7.15 -10.35 -9.80
N ARG A 53 7.99 -10.81 -8.87
CA ARG A 53 9.14 -11.66 -9.22
C ARG A 53 8.71 -12.98 -9.86
N SER A 54 7.56 -13.52 -9.46
CA SER A 54 6.99 -14.75 -10.01
C SER A 54 6.27 -14.54 -11.36
N GLY A 55 5.89 -13.30 -11.68
CA GLY A 55 5.07 -12.98 -12.83
C GLY A 55 3.68 -13.64 -12.82
N SER A 56 3.22 -14.10 -11.65
CA SER A 56 1.93 -14.77 -11.51
C SER A 56 0.78 -13.77 -11.36
N SER A 57 -0.41 -14.16 -11.83
CA SER A 57 -1.65 -13.41 -11.59
C SER A 57 -2.50 -14.13 -10.55
N PRO A 58 -3.16 -13.42 -9.62
CA PRO A 58 -4.16 -14.03 -8.74
C PRO A 58 -5.29 -14.65 -9.55
N THR A 59 -5.69 -15.87 -9.22
CA THR A 59 -6.78 -16.60 -9.90
C THR A 59 -8.11 -15.84 -9.86
N LEU A 60 -8.31 -15.01 -8.84
CA LEU A 60 -9.51 -14.20 -8.64
C LEU A 60 -9.56 -12.93 -9.51
N LEU A 61 -8.50 -12.65 -10.28
CA LEU A 61 -8.41 -11.50 -11.20
C LEU A 61 -8.34 -11.95 -12.67
N PRO A 62 -9.46 -12.39 -13.28
CA PRO A 62 -9.46 -12.96 -14.64
C PRO A 62 -9.02 -11.96 -15.72
N ASN A 63 -9.12 -10.65 -15.44
CA ASN A 63 -8.71 -9.57 -16.35
C ASN A 63 -7.34 -8.97 -16.01
N THR A 64 -6.58 -9.61 -15.11
CA THR A 64 -5.23 -9.19 -14.73
C THR A 64 -4.22 -10.18 -15.27
N LYS A 65 -3.19 -9.67 -15.92
CA LYS A 65 -2.03 -10.44 -16.38
C LYS A 65 -0.88 -10.26 -15.40
N GLY A 66 -0.31 -11.37 -14.92
CA GLY A 66 0.93 -11.37 -14.18
C GLY A 66 2.13 -11.14 -15.12
N VAL A 67 3.08 -10.32 -14.69
CA VAL A 67 4.27 -9.97 -15.44
C VAL A 67 5.49 -10.07 -14.53
N LYS A 68 6.55 -10.71 -14.99
CA LYS A 68 7.79 -10.80 -14.21
C LYS A 68 8.41 -9.41 -14.06
N PHE A 69 8.69 -9.00 -12.83
CA PHE A 69 9.42 -7.78 -12.51
C PHE A 69 10.22 -7.98 -11.22
N ASP A 70 11.43 -7.46 -11.21
CA ASP A 70 12.32 -7.46 -10.06
C ASP A 70 13.10 -6.14 -10.05
N TRP A 71 13.02 -5.40 -8.94
CA TRP A 71 13.70 -4.12 -8.75
C TRP A 71 15.22 -4.21 -8.91
N LEU A 72 15.80 -5.37 -8.64
CA LEU A 72 17.24 -5.61 -8.72
C LEU A 72 17.68 -6.18 -10.07
N ASP A 73 16.74 -6.51 -10.96
CA ASP A 73 17.00 -7.05 -12.29
C ASP A 73 16.44 -6.10 -13.36
N PHE A 74 17.31 -5.20 -13.86
CA PHE A 74 16.94 -4.17 -14.83
C PHE A 74 16.43 -4.72 -16.16
N ASP A 75 16.79 -5.95 -16.52
CA ASP A 75 16.27 -6.58 -17.75
C ASP A 75 14.76 -6.83 -17.65
N THR A 76 14.19 -6.82 -16.44
CA THR A 76 12.76 -6.99 -16.22
C THR A 76 11.94 -5.71 -16.36
N TYR A 77 12.56 -4.53 -16.42
CA TYR A 77 11.86 -3.24 -16.37
C TYR A 77 10.99 -2.99 -17.61
N ASP A 78 11.31 -3.62 -18.74
CA ASP A 78 10.53 -3.53 -19.97
C ASP A 78 9.36 -4.50 -20.04
N ASN A 79 9.36 -5.56 -19.23
CA ASN A 79 8.33 -6.61 -19.26
C ASN A 79 6.89 -6.06 -19.15
N PRO A 80 6.59 -5.03 -18.33
CA PRO A 80 5.24 -4.47 -18.25
C PRO A 80 4.74 -3.87 -19.57
N PHE A 81 5.63 -3.48 -20.48
CA PHE A 81 5.31 -2.78 -21.72
C PHE A 81 5.33 -3.68 -22.97
N ILE A 82 5.85 -4.90 -22.86
CA ILE A 82 5.94 -5.84 -23.98
C ILE A 82 4.58 -6.52 -24.21
N SER A 83 4.10 -6.53 -25.47
CA SER A 83 2.87 -7.25 -25.87
C SER A 83 3.12 -8.77 -25.92
N PRO A 84 2.17 -9.62 -25.49
CA PRO A 84 2.33 -11.08 -25.45
C PRO A 84 2.83 -11.75 -26.74
N ASN A 85 2.67 -11.12 -27.90
CA ASN A 85 3.00 -11.72 -29.19
C ASN A 85 4.37 -11.30 -29.76
N GLY A 86 5.23 -10.62 -28.99
CA GLY A 86 6.62 -10.30 -29.38
C GLY A 86 6.79 -9.36 -30.58
N LYS A 87 5.70 -8.96 -31.26
CA LYS A 87 5.73 -7.94 -32.31
C LYS A 87 5.57 -6.57 -31.68
N GLY A 88 6.71 -5.93 -31.42
CA GLY A 88 6.75 -4.48 -31.25
C GLY A 88 6.29 -3.81 -32.54
N GLY A 89 5.27 -2.95 -32.45
CA GLY A 89 4.71 -2.23 -33.59
C GLY A 89 3.43 -2.84 -34.13
N GLY A 90 2.30 -2.46 -33.53
CA GLY A 90 0.97 -2.79 -34.01
C GLY A 90 -0.05 -2.43 -32.94
N GLU A 91 -0.82 -1.38 -33.20
CA GLU A 91 -1.83 -0.77 -32.33
C GLU A 91 -2.52 -1.73 -31.36
N GLY A 92 -2.40 -1.45 -30.07
CA GLY A 92 -3.26 -2.04 -29.07
C GLY A 92 -2.64 -2.04 -27.68
N HIS A 93 -3.01 -1.02 -26.90
CA HIS A 93 -2.83 -0.85 -25.46
C HIS A 93 -1.43 -0.31 -25.07
N SER A 94 -1.32 1.00 -24.79
CA SER A 94 -0.17 1.70 -24.17
C SER A 94 -0.45 2.09 -22.71
N ILE A 95 0.43 1.77 -21.73
CA ILE A 95 0.17 2.04 -20.30
C ILE A 95 -0.06 3.54 -20.15
N LYS A 96 -1.16 3.95 -19.50
CA LYS A 96 -1.49 5.37 -19.31
C LYS A 96 -1.24 5.86 -17.89
N ALA A 97 -1.44 4.99 -16.91
CA ALA A 97 -1.29 5.28 -15.50
C ALA A 97 -0.53 4.17 -14.79
N ALA A 98 0.20 4.58 -13.76
CA ALA A 98 1.08 3.76 -12.95
C ALA A 98 0.71 3.92 -11.47
N PHE A 99 0.60 2.82 -10.74
CA PHE A 99 0.63 2.81 -9.28
C PHE A 99 1.95 2.18 -8.83
N ILE A 100 2.78 2.95 -8.14
CA ILE A 100 4.15 2.56 -7.80
C ILE A 100 4.23 2.38 -6.29
N ILE A 101 4.74 1.23 -5.88
CA ILE A 101 5.15 0.90 -4.52
C ILE A 101 6.68 0.86 -4.51
N SER A 102 7.30 1.48 -3.52
CA SER A 102 8.77 1.61 -3.43
C SER A 102 9.48 0.25 -3.49
N PRO A 103 10.72 0.21 -4.04
CA PRO A 103 11.59 -0.93 -3.81
C PRO A 103 11.81 -1.16 -2.31
N PRO A 104 11.88 -2.44 -1.88
CA PRO A 104 12.01 -2.83 -0.48
C PRO A 104 13.49 -2.90 -0.06
N VAL A 105 14.26 -1.86 -0.33
CA VAL A 105 15.69 -1.76 0.00
C VAL A 105 16.02 -0.37 0.56
N LEU A 106 17.10 -0.25 1.31
CA LEU A 106 17.49 1.02 1.95
C LEU A 106 17.84 2.10 0.93
N ASP A 107 18.60 1.79 -0.13
CA ASP A 107 18.89 2.74 -1.22
C ASP A 107 17.90 2.55 -2.39
N ALA A 108 16.61 2.76 -2.12
CA ALA A 108 15.56 2.52 -3.11
C ALA A 108 15.44 3.62 -4.18
N LEU A 109 15.95 4.83 -3.92
CA LEU A 109 15.78 5.97 -4.83
C LEU A 109 16.37 5.70 -6.22
N PRO A 110 17.63 5.24 -6.39
CA PRO A 110 18.20 5.01 -7.72
C PRO A 110 17.42 3.96 -8.54
N LEU A 111 16.90 2.92 -7.88
CA LEU A 111 16.09 1.88 -8.53
C LEU A 111 14.74 2.43 -8.97
N ALA A 112 14.08 3.19 -8.10
CA ALA A 112 12.81 3.85 -8.37
C ALA A 112 12.95 4.88 -9.49
N GLN A 113 13.99 5.74 -9.46
CA GLN A 113 14.25 6.75 -10.49
C GLN A 113 14.34 6.13 -11.88
N ARG A 114 15.14 5.07 -12.02
CA ARG A 114 15.31 4.34 -13.29
C ARG A 114 13.99 3.79 -13.79
N PHE A 115 13.18 3.19 -12.92
CA PHE A 115 11.90 2.63 -13.33
C PHE A 115 10.89 3.73 -13.68
N ILE A 116 10.81 4.80 -12.89
CA ILE A 116 9.93 5.95 -13.13
C ILE A 116 10.26 6.60 -14.49
N ASP A 117 11.55 6.82 -14.78
CA ASP A 117 11.97 7.34 -16.08
C ASP A 117 11.55 6.39 -17.20
N ARG A 118 11.74 5.08 -16.99
CA ARG A 118 11.33 4.08 -17.97
C ARG A 118 9.81 4.07 -18.22
N VAL A 119 9.03 4.17 -17.15
CA VAL A 119 7.55 4.28 -17.20
C VAL A 119 7.13 5.50 -18.03
N ILE A 120 7.77 6.65 -17.82
CA ILE A 120 7.52 7.89 -18.57
C ILE A 120 7.93 7.75 -20.04
N GLU A 121 9.11 7.20 -20.33
CA GLU A 121 9.61 6.92 -21.68
C GLU A 121 8.65 6.03 -22.48
N LYS A 122 7.97 5.09 -21.81
CA LYS A 122 6.99 4.18 -22.42
C LYS A 122 5.60 4.79 -22.61
N GLY A 123 5.43 6.07 -22.30
CA GLY A 123 4.21 6.82 -22.58
C GLY A 123 3.23 6.91 -21.42
N VAL A 124 3.62 6.49 -20.21
CA VAL A 124 2.79 6.70 -19.01
C VAL A 124 2.80 8.17 -18.65
N ARG A 125 1.61 8.72 -18.35
CA ARG A 125 1.42 10.15 -18.07
C ARG A 125 0.69 10.43 -16.75
N ARG A 126 0.41 9.38 -15.98
CA ARG A 126 -0.18 9.47 -14.64
C ARG A 126 0.57 8.53 -13.69
N ILE A 127 1.05 9.02 -12.56
CA ILE A 127 1.77 8.24 -11.55
C ILE A 127 1.13 8.45 -10.19
N ILE A 128 0.69 7.37 -9.56
CA ILE A 128 0.25 7.35 -8.17
C ILE A 128 1.35 6.63 -7.41
N PHE A 129 1.85 7.22 -6.32
CA PHE A 129 2.89 6.62 -5.51
C PHE A 129 2.39 6.36 -4.09
N LEU A 130 2.67 5.16 -3.58
CA LEU A 130 2.45 4.82 -2.18
C LEU A 130 3.67 5.24 -1.35
N GLY A 131 3.55 6.40 -0.70
CA GLY A 131 4.51 6.91 0.28
C GLY A 131 4.10 6.57 1.72
N GLY A 132 4.46 7.47 2.65
CA GLY A 132 4.11 7.36 4.07
C GLY A 132 3.82 8.74 4.68
N SER A 133 3.12 8.76 5.81
CA SER A 133 2.78 9.98 6.55
C SER A 133 3.99 10.66 7.16
N ILE A 134 4.92 9.89 7.75
CA ILE A 134 6.17 10.38 8.32
C ILE A 134 7.18 10.69 7.21
N GLN A 135 7.70 11.91 7.21
CA GLN A 135 8.60 12.41 6.16
C GLN A 135 10.02 12.76 6.64
N HIS A 136 10.33 12.66 7.94
CA HIS A 136 11.56 13.24 8.53
C HIS A 136 12.41 12.29 9.40
N CYS A 137 12.18 10.97 9.38
CA CYS A 137 13.04 10.01 10.11
C CYS A 137 14.30 9.65 9.28
N GLY A 138 15.48 9.67 9.92
CA GLY A 138 16.79 9.30 9.35
C GLY A 138 17.38 10.30 8.35
N ASP A 139 18.23 9.82 7.43
CA ASP A 139 18.74 10.56 6.25
C ASP A 139 17.65 10.84 5.18
N GLY A 140 16.39 10.88 5.63
CA GLY A 140 15.15 11.01 4.86
C GLY A 140 14.53 9.64 4.57
N PRO A 141 13.21 9.45 4.78
CA PRO A 141 12.60 8.21 4.37
C PRO A 141 12.70 8.16 2.85
N VAL A 142 13.24 7.08 2.31
CA VAL A 142 13.44 6.87 0.88
C VAL A 142 12.18 7.19 0.07
N LEU A 143 11.01 6.96 0.68
CA LEU A 143 9.69 7.32 0.16
C LEU A 143 9.52 8.83 -0.08
N SER A 144 10.00 9.70 0.80
CA SER A 144 10.00 11.16 0.60
C SER A 144 10.86 11.56 -0.59
N GLN A 145 12.06 10.98 -0.72
CA GLN A 145 12.95 11.29 -1.84
C GLN A 145 12.34 10.85 -3.19
N ILE A 146 11.70 9.67 -3.22
CA ILE A 146 10.96 9.20 -4.40
C ILE A 146 9.76 10.12 -4.68
N SER A 147 9.05 10.56 -3.64
CA SER A 147 7.94 11.51 -3.78
C SER A 147 8.42 12.82 -4.40
N GLU A 148 9.51 13.42 -3.89
CA GLU A 148 10.12 14.62 -4.47
C GLU A 148 10.55 14.40 -5.93
N TYR A 149 11.14 13.25 -6.24
CA TYR A 149 11.52 12.91 -7.61
C TYR A 149 10.31 12.89 -8.55
N ILE A 150 9.23 12.20 -8.16
CA ILE A 150 7.98 12.15 -8.93
C ILE A 150 7.38 13.55 -9.07
N LYS A 151 7.38 14.34 -8.00
CA LYS A 151 6.89 15.73 -8.02
C LYS A 151 7.65 16.58 -9.03
N GLY A 152 8.98 16.43 -9.09
CA GLY A 152 9.85 17.08 -10.09
C GLY A 152 9.61 16.64 -11.53
N LYS A 153 8.93 15.51 -11.78
CA LYS A 153 8.48 15.08 -13.13
C LYS A 153 7.11 15.66 -13.51
N GLY A 154 6.42 16.32 -12.58
CA GLY A 154 5.15 17.00 -12.87
C GLY A 154 5.33 18.28 -13.69
N SER A 155 4.31 18.66 -14.47
CA SER A 155 4.18 20.01 -15.02
C SER A 155 3.33 20.91 -14.12
N ASP A 156 3.32 22.20 -14.44
CA ASP A 156 2.37 23.16 -13.89
C ASP A 156 0.95 22.73 -14.30
N PHE A 157 0.23 22.06 -13.39
CA PHE A 157 -0.99 21.27 -13.68
C PHE A 157 -2.12 22.05 -14.34
N ASN A 158 -2.09 23.37 -14.28
CA ASN A 158 -3.03 24.26 -14.94
C ASN A 158 -2.85 24.34 -16.47
N ARG A 159 -1.81 23.72 -17.03
CA ARG A 159 -1.41 23.86 -18.45
C ARG A 159 -1.45 22.56 -19.27
N LEU A 160 -1.83 21.43 -18.66
CA LEU A 160 -1.86 20.13 -19.35
C LEU A 160 -2.88 20.06 -20.51
N ASP A 161 -3.86 20.97 -20.54
CA ASP A 161 -4.83 21.11 -21.64
C ASP A 161 -4.44 22.23 -22.63
N GLU A 162 -3.33 22.94 -22.41
CA GLU A 162 -2.84 23.94 -23.37
C GLU A 162 -2.03 23.25 -24.49
N PRO A 163 -2.35 23.49 -25.77
CA PRO A 163 -1.68 22.86 -26.92
C PRO A 163 -0.19 23.19 -27.09
N ASN A 164 0.38 24.00 -26.19
CA ASN A 164 1.77 24.46 -26.20
C ASN A 164 2.57 24.07 -24.94
N ASP A 165 2.11 23.11 -24.12
CA ASP A 165 2.95 22.56 -23.05
C ASP A 165 4.13 21.79 -23.68
N SER A 166 5.28 22.46 -23.74
CA SER A 166 6.50 21.96 -24.37
C SER A 166 7.15 20.78 -23.63
N ASN A 167 6.68 20.43 -22.42
CA ASN A 167 7.23 19.30 -21.69
C ASN A 167 6.47 18.00 -22.01
N LEU A 168 6.83 17.38 -23.14
CA LEU A 168 6.29 16.08 -23.59
C LEU A 168 6.46 14.92 -22.58
N ASN A 169 7.28 15.11 -21.53
CA ASN A 169 7.61 14.12 -20.50
C ASN A 169 6.94 14.40 -19.14
N ALA A 170 6.08 15.42 -19.05
CA ALA A 170 5.38 15.73 -17.81
C ALA A 170 4.38 14.63 -17.41
N VAL A 171 4.21 14.41 -16.11
CA VAL A 171 3.23 13.46 -15.56
C VAL A 171 2.25 14.11 -14.59
N LYS A 172 0.97 13.71 -14.67
CA LYS A 172 0.02 13.88 -13.58
C LYS A 172 0.48 13.01 -12.41
N TRP A 173 0.65 13.56 -11.22
CA TRP A 173 1.06 12.75 -10.06
C TRP A 173 0.09 12.85 -8.87
N THR A 174 0.07 11.80 -8.05
CA THR A 174 -0.62 11.77 -6.76
C THR A 174 0.25 10.99 -5.78
N ILE A 175 0.56 11.56 -4.61
CA ILE A 175 1.30 10.85 -3.56
C ILE A 175 0.31 10.46 -2.47
N LEU A 176 0.20 9.18 -2.18
CA LEU A 176 -0.57 8.67 -1.05
C LEU A 176 0.34 8.61 0.17
N ARG A 177 -0.08 9.22 1.27
CA ARG A 177 0.66 9.28 2.53
C ARG A 177 -0.18 8.64 3.64
N PRO A 178 -0.34 7.31 3.61
CA PRO A 178 -0.99 6.61 4.69
C PRO A 178 -0.21 6.72 5.99
N SER A 179 -0.95 6.69 7.11
CA SER A 179 -0.42 6.39 8.44
C SER A 179 -0.11 4.88 8.55
N TRP A 180 -0.25 4.27 9.72
CA TRP A 180 -0.02 2.84 9.92
C TRP A 180 -1.16 2.00 9.38
N PHE A 181 -0.81 0.82 8.88
CA PHE A 181 -1.75 -0.11 8.27
C PHE A 181 -2.38 -0.97 9.36
N MET A 182 -3.70 -1.18 9.30
CA MET A 182 -4.38 -2.12 10.20
C MET A 182 -3.90 -3.56 9.97
N GLU A 183 -3.56 -3.84 8.71
CA GLU A 183 -3.02 -5.10 8.18
C GLU A 183 -1.79 -5.60 8.92
N ASN A 184 -1.02 -4.70 9.52
CA ASN A 184 0.12 -5.07 10.35
C ASN A 184 -0.25 -6.04 11.48
N PHE A 185 -1.50 -6.08 11.97
CA PHE A 185 -1.92 -7.00 13.03
C PHE A 185 -2.23 -8.42 12.56
N SER A 186 -2.71 -8.57 11.32
CA SER A 186 -3.08 -9.86 10.75
C SER A 186 -1.97 -10.47 9.89
N GLU A 187 -0.89 -9.72 9.70
CA GLU A 187 0.27 -10.09 8.90
C GLU A 187 1.56 -9.97 9.72
N MET A 188 2.68 -10.43 9.14
CA MET A 188 4.02 -10.13 9.63
C MET A 188 4.25 -10.52 11.10
N HIS A 189 5.17 -9.80 11.76
CA HIS A 189 5.56 -10.04 13.13
C HIS A 189 4.37 -10.04 14.12
N HIS A 190 3.43 -9.10 14.03
CA HIS A 190 2.31 -9.09 14.98
C HIS A 190 1.36 -10.27 14.80
N LEU A 191 1.14 -10.76 13.58
CA LEU A 191 0.37 -12.00 13.38
C LEU A 191 0.92 -13.11 14.26
N TYR A 192 2.23 -13.35 14.17
CA TYR A 192 2.90 -14.43 14.89
C TYR A 192 2.92 -14.17 16.39
N THR A 193 3.29 -12.96 16.85
CA THR A 193 3.35 -12.67 18.29
C THR A 193 1.96 -12.65 18.94
N ILE A 194 0.92 -12.19 18.25
CA ILE A 194 -0.47 -12.23 18.76
C ILE A 194 -0.93 -13.68 18.84
N ARG A 195 -0.74 -14.45 17.76
CA ARG A 195 -1.19 -15.84 17.68
C ARG A 195 -0.46 -16.71 18.69
N ASP A 196 0.86 -16.72 18.65
CA ASP A 196 1.71 -17.72 19.30
C ASP A 196 2.12 -17.28 20.71
N ASP A 197 2.38 -15.99 20.94
CA ASP A 197 2.94 -15.48 22.20
C ASP A 197 1.95 -14.68 23.07
N ASN A 198 0.76 -14.39 22.54
CA ASN A 198 -0.21 -13.46 23.14
C ASN A 198 0.36 -12.04 23.37
N GLN A 199 1.20 -11.58 22.45
CA GLN A 199 1.92 -10.32 22.58
C GLN A 199 1.76 -9.43 21.35
N ILE A 200 1.78 -8.14 21.59
CA ILE A 200 2.12 -7.14 20.57
C ILE A 200 3.43 -6.49 21.01
N VAL A 201 4.41 -6.46 20.12
CA VAL A 201 5.75 -5.92 20.43
C VAL A 201 5.97 -4.65 19.63
N SER A 202 6.36 -3.55 20.28
CA SER A 202 6.80 -2.32 19.59
C SER A 202 7.74 -1.50 20.49
N ALA A 203 8.36 -0.45 19.94
CA ALA A 203 9.13 0.55 20.69
C ALA A 203 8.40 1.91 20.75
N THR A 204 7.08 1.93 20.55
CA THR A 204 6.31 3.16 20.44
C THR A 204 5.98 3.82 21.77
N GLY A 205 6.29 3.19 22.90
CA GLY A 205 5.84 3.64 24.22
C GLY A 205 4.33 3.85 24.26
N THR A 206 3.88 5.00 24.76
CA THR A 206 2.45 5.38 24.81
C THR A 206 2.00 6.19 23.58
N GLY A 207 2.81 6.22 22.51
CA GLY A 207 2.49 6.90 21.27
C GLY A 207 1.17 6.41 20.68
N LYS A 208 0.47 7.29 19.97
CA LYS A 208 -0.82 6.97 19.37
C LYS A 208 -0.79 7.16 17.86
N ILE A 209 -1.48 6.28 17.15
CA ILE A 209 -1.49 6.23 15.69
C ILE A 209 -2.93 6.15 15.16
N PRO A 210 -3.27 6.87 14.08
CA PRO A 210 -4.53 6.73 13.38
C PRO A 210 -4.44 5.63 12.33
N PHE A 211 -4.46 4.37 12.77
CA PHE A 211 -4.38 3.21 11.89
C PHE A 211 -5.43 3.29 10.78
N VAL A 212 -5.01 3.04 9.54
CA VAL A 212 -5.82 3.13 8.33
C VAL A 212 -5.87 1.76 7.64
N SER A 213 -7.05 1.38 7.16
CA SER A 213 -7.24 0.16 6.39
C SER A 213 -6.58 0.30 5.02
N ALA A 214 -5.82 -0.70 4.61
CA ALA A 214 -5.21 -0.68 3.31
C ALA A 214 -6.24 -0.91 2.19
N GLU A 215 -7.37 -1.57 2.46
CA GLU A 215 -8.53 -1.55 1.56
C GLU A 215 -8.97 -0.12 1.21
N ASP A 216 -9.07 0.76 2.21
CA ASP A 216 -9.46 2.16 2.00
C ASP A 216 -8.36 2.92 1.24
N ILE A 217 -7.07 2.65 1.54
CA ILE A 217 -5.94 3.21 0.78
C ILE A 217 -6.04 2.83 -0.69
N ALA A 218 -6.38 1.58 -1.00
CA ALA A 218 -6.47 1.14 -2.38
C ALA A 218 -7.72 1.67 -3.10
N ILE A 219 -8.82 1.97 -2.39
CA ILE A 219 -9.93 2.75 -2.96
C ILE A 219 -9.44 4.14 -3.37
N VAL A 220 -8.63 4.80 -2.53
CA VAL A 220 -8.04 6.11 -2.87
C VAL A 220 -7.10 5.99 -4.08
N ALA A 221 -6.20 5.00 -4.07
CA ALA A 221 -5.27 4.73 -5.18
C ALA A 221 -6.03 4.49 -6.49
N TYR A 222 -7.08 3.68 -6.45
CA TYR A 222 -7.93 3.42 -7.60
C TYR A 222 -8.58 4.70 -8.12
N LYS A 223 -9.18 5.52 -7.24
CA LYS A 223 -9.81 6.80 -7.63
C LYS A 223 -8.81 7.76 -8.27
N ALA A 224 -7.61 7.87 -7.72
CA ALA A 224 -6.53 8.69 -8.26
C ALA A 224 -6.05 8.17 -9.64
N LEU A 225 -5.91 6.86 -9.77
CA LEU A 225 -5.47 6.18 -10.99
C LEU A 225 -6.47 6.32 -12.14
N ILE A 226 -7.77 6.17 -11.88
CA ILE A 226 -8.78 6.31 -12.92
C ILE A 226 -9.15 7.76 -13.24
N GLY A 227 -8.62 8.74 -12.49
CA GLY A 227 -8.90 10.17 -12.69
C GLY A 227 -10.35 10.58 -12.42
N LYS A 228 -11.11 9.78 -11.65
CA LYS A 228 -12.53 10.04 -11.43
C LYS A 228 -12.70 11.12 -10.36
N LYS A 229 -13.47 12.17 -10.67
CA LYS A 229 -13.96 13.14 -9.68
C LYS A 229 -14.75 12.40 -8.60
N THR A 230 -14.43 12.64 -7.33
CA THR A 230 -15.06 11.94 -6.21
C THR A 230 -16.21 12.78 -5.66
N ASN A 231 -17.13 12.15 -4.95
CA ASN A 231 -18.22 12.88 -4.30
C ASN A 231 -17.61 13.92 -3.35
N GLY A 232 -17.93 15.20 -3.55
CA GLY A 232 -17.39 16.30 -2.74
C GLY A 232 -16.03 16.86 -3.20
N ILE A 233 -15.35 16.26 -4.19
CA ILE A 233 -14.16 16.84 -4.81
C ILE A 233 -14.41 17.05 -6.31
N GLU A 234 -14.60 18.31 -6.70
CA GLU A 234 -14.89 18.70 -8.08
C GLU A 234 -13.67 18.65 -9.02
N ARG A 235 -12.47 18.48 -8.45
CA ARG A 235 -11.18 18.36 -9.16
C ARG A 235 -10.65 16.92 -9.16
N GLU A 236 -9.84 16.57 -10.15
CA GLU A 236 -9.07 15.32 -10.12
C GLU A 236 -8.06 15.35 -8.96
N LEU A 237 -7.68 14.17 -8.45
CA LEU A 237 -6.65 14.01 -7.41
C LEU A 237 -5.23 14.15 -7.99
N VAL A 238 -4.93 15.27 -8.65
CA VAL A 238 -3.67 15.50 -9.38
C VAL A 238 -2.89 16.62 -8.71
N GLY A 239 -1.58 16.44 -8.58
CA GLY A 239 -0.70 17.38 -7.89
C GLY A 239 -0.92 17.43 -6.39
N MET A 240 -1.41 16.33 -5.82
CA MET A 240 -1.80 16.26 -4.41
C MET A 240 -0.99 15.22 -3.66
N GLU A 241 -0.55 15.60 -2.47
CA GLU A 241 -0.13 14.68 -1.41
C GLU A 241 -1.34 14.45 -0.50
N LEU A 242 -1.76 13.19 -0.35
CA LEU A 242 -3.01 12.82 0.33
C LEU A 242 -2.68 12.11 1.64
N LEU A 243 -3.03 12.72 2.77
CA LEU A 243 -2.84 12.14 4.10
C LEU A 243 -3.99 11.17 4.39
N LEU A 244 -3.69 9.87 4.54
CA LEU A 244 -4.69 8.84 4.72
C LEU A 244 -4.58 8.28 6.14
N ARG A 245 -5.57 8.56 6.97
CA ARG A 245 -5.55 8.26 8.41
C ARG A 245 -6.88 7.65 8.84
N GLY A 246 -6.81 6.80 9.86
CA GLY A 246 -7.99 6.33 10.58
C GLY A 246 -8.73 7.44 11.30
N ASP A 247 -9.95 7.12 11.73
CA ASP A 247 -10.85 8.04 12.42
C ASP A 247 -10.55 8.20 13.92
N GLN A 248 -9.68 7.35 14.48
CA GLN A 248 -9.36 7.29 15.90
C GLN A 248 -7.87 7.04 16.16
N LEU A 249 -7.38 7.55 17.29
CA LEU A 249 -6.00 7.39 17.74
C LEU A 249 -5.87 6.21 18.71
N TRP A 250 -4.96 5.29 18.41
CA TRP A 250 -4.75 4.07 19.19
C TRP A 250 -3.30 3.96 19.63
N SER A 251 -3.07 3.69 20.92
CA SER A 251 -1.80 3.14 21.40
C SER A 251 -1.81 1.62 21.29
N TYR A 252 -0.63 0.99 21.26
CA TYR A 252 -0.56 -0.48 21.29
C TYR A 252 -1.12 -1.08 22.60
N ASP A 253 -1.13 -0.33 23.71
CA ASP A 253 -1.82 -0.72 24.95
C ASP A 253 -3.34 -0.80 24.74
N ASP A 254 -3.93 0.19 24.06
CA ASP A 254 -5.37 0.21 23.73
C ASP A 254 -5.74 -0.99 22.85
N ILE A 255 -4.85 -1.34 21.91
CA ILE A 255 -5.03 -2.44 20.96
C ILE A 255 -4.90 -3.80 21.66
N ALA A 256 -3.90 -3.97 22.52
CA ALA A 256 -3.74 -5.20 23.31
C ALA A 256 -4.92 -5.44 24.26
N SER A 257 -5.44 -4.38 24.88
CA SER A 257 -6.66 -4.44 25.69
C SER A 257 -7.88 -4.84 24.85
N THR A 258 -8.01 -4.25 23.65
CA THR A 258 -9.10 -4.56 22.71
C THR A 258 -9.05 -6.01 22.23
N LEU A 259 -7.87 -6.49 21.81
CA LEU A 259 -7.67 -7.88 21.41
C LEU A 259 -7.90 -8.86 22.57
N THR A 260 -7.53 -8.48 23.80
CA THR A 260 -7.83 -9.29 24.99
C THR A 260 -9.33 -9.54 25.13
N ARG A 261 -10.15 -8.50 24.92
CA ARG A 261 -11.61 -8.60 24.94
C ARG A 261 -12.14 -9.43 23.77
N ILE A 262 -11.65 -9.20 22.55
CA ILE A 262 -12.12 -9.86 21.33
C ILE A 262 -11.79 -11.37 21.37
N LEU A 263 -10.54 -11.72 21.66
CA LEU A 263 -10.06 -13.11 21.65
C LEU A 263 -10.45 -13.85 22.93
N GLY A 264 -10.66 -13.13 24.04
CA GLY A 264 -10.93 -13.71 25.36
C GLY A 264 -9.74 -14.45 25.95
N ARG A 265 -8.52 -14.11 25.52
CA ARG A 265 -7.24 -14.49 26.13
C ARG A 265 -6.41 -13.24 26.34
N LYS A 266 -5.55 -13.20 27.37
CA LYS A 266 -4.78 -12.01 27.71
C LYS A 266 -3.73 -11.73 26.63
N ILE A 267 -3.93 -10.66 25.86
CA ILE A 267 -2.93 -10.10 24.96
C ILE A 267 -2.22 -8.93 25.67
N THR A 268 -0.89 -8.91 25.63
CA THR A 268 -0.09 -7.89 26.33
C THR A 268 0.74 -7.11 25.32
N HIS A 269 0.74 -5.79 25.42
CA HIS A 269 1.71 -4.96 24.72
C HIS A 269 3.05 -4.99 25.46
N VAL A 270 4.10 -5.39 24.77
CA VAL A 270 5.48 -5.42 25.24
C VAL A 270 6.21 -4.25 24.58
N ASN A 271 6.28 -3.13 25.30
CA ASN A 271 7.07 -1.99 24.88
C ASN A 271 8.56 -2.30 25.10
N MET A 272 9.27 -2.64 24.02
CA MET A 272 10.68 -3.00 24.04
C MET A 272 11.59 -1.77 23.91
N GLU A 273 12.83 -1.91 24.39
CA GLU A 273 13.87 -0.93 24.09
C GLU A 273 14.24 -1.01 22.61
N GLU A 274 14.47 0.14 21.99
CA GLU A 274 14.76 0.32 20.56
C GLU A 274 15.88 -0.63 20.09
N LYS A 275 16.98 -0.69 20.86
CA LYS A 275 18.14 -1.58 20.60
C LYS A 275 17.79 -3.07 20.56
N ASP A 276 16.80 -3.50 21.33
CA ASP A 276 16.43 -4.92 21.42
C ASP A 276 15.54 -5.32 20.25
N ILE A 277 14.73 -4.39 19.72
CA ILE A 277 14.01 -4.57 18.45
C ILE A 277 14.98 -4.65 17.28
N VAL A 278 15.95 -3.72 17.20
CA VAL A 278 16.99 -3.76 16.15
C VAL A 278 17.72 -5.11 16.19
N ARG A 279 18.16 -5.55 17.38
CA ARG A 279 18.82 -6.86 17.51
C ARG A 279 17.94 -8.01 17.05
N GLY A 280 16.65 -8.00 17.43
CA GLY A 280 15.70 -9.03 16.99
C GLY A 280 15.55 -9.09 15.47
N MET A 281 15.39 -7.94 14.81
CA MET A 281 15.33 -7.87 13.35
C MET A 281 16.63 -8.38 12.71
N VAL A 282 17.79 -7.99 13.22
CA VAL A 282 19.10 -8.43 12.70
C VAL A 282 19.29 -9.93 12.87
N ASP A 283 18.90 -10.49 14.02
CA ASP A 283 18.94 -11.94 14.27
C ASP A 283 18.04 -12.72 13.30
N GLU A 284 16.96 -12.10 12.80
CA GLU A 284 16.05 -12.62 11.78
C GLU A 284 16.53 -12.37 10.32
N GLY A 285 17.71 -11.75 10.13
CA GLY A 285 18.33 -11.56 8.83
C GLY A 285 18.04 -10.20 8.17
N VAL A 286 17.45 -9.26 8.90
CA VAL A 286 17.34 -7.87 8.46
C VAL A 286 18.71 -7.18 8.51
N GLU A 287 19.04 -6.42 7.47
CA GLU A 287 20.21 -5.55 7.49
C GLU A 287 20.10 -4.50 8.60
N GLU A 288 21.17 -4.30 9.38
CA GLU A 288 21.17 -3.44 10.56
C GLU A 288 20.73 -2.01 10.29
N ASP A 289 21.21 -1.38 9.21
CA ASP A 289 20.83 -0.01 8.85
C ASP A 289 19.33 0.10 8.56
N LEU A 290 18.78 -0.93 7.92
CA LEU A 290 17.36 -1.01 7.60
C LEU A 290 16.52 -1.30 8.85
N ALA A 291 16.99 -2.13 9.79
CA ALA A 291 16.37 -2.30 11.11
C ALA A 291 16.35 -0.99 11.90
N ASN A 292 17.44 -0.22 11.89
CA ASN A 292 17.51 1.08 12.55
C ASN A 292 16.47 2.05 11.98
N VAL A 293 16.33 2.14 10.65
CA VAL A 293 15.30 2.98 10.02
C VAL A 293 13.88 2.55 10.41
N LEU A 294 13.60 1.26 10.49
CA LEU A 294 12.29 0.78 10.95
C LEU A 294 12.01 1.18 12.41
N VAL A 295 13.01 1.09 13.28
CA VAL A 295 12.86 1.48 14.69
C VAL A 295 12.76 3.00 14.85
N GLU A 296 13.34 3.80 13.97
CA GLU A 296 13.12 5.25 13.96
C GLU A 296 11.66 5.64 13.74
N LEU A 297 10.88 4.84 12.99
CA LEU A 297 9.45 5.05 12.85
C LEU A 297 8.72 4.85 14.19
N ASP A 298 9.09 3.84 14.96
CA ASP A 298 8.56 3.61 16.31
C ASP A 298 8.93 4.77 17.25
N ILE A 299 10.16 5.29 17.14
CA ILE A 299 10.62 6.46 17.91
C ILE A 299 9.80 7.70 17.56
N ALA A 300 9.48 7.92 16.29
CA ALA A 300 8.65 9.04 15.86
C ALA A 300 7.21 8.93 16.41
N VAL A 301 6.64 7.72 16.39
CA VAL A 301 5.35 7.46 17.06
C VAL A 301 5.44 7.74 18.56
N LYS A 302 6.51 7.29 19.23
CA LYS A 302 6.76 7.55 20.66
C LYS A 302 6.86 9.04 20.98
N LYS A 303 7.39 9.85 20.05
CA LYS A 303 7.43 11.31 20.13
C LYS A 303 6.09 11.99 19.79
N GLY A 304 5.09 11.23 19.35
CA GLY A 304 3.75 11.73 19.04
C GLY A 304 3.60 12.29 17.62
N GLU A 305 4.53 12.01 16.71
CA GLU A 305 4.49 12.54 15.34
C GLU A 305 3.28 12.04 14.53
N GLU A 306 2.75 10.87 14.89
CA GLU A 306 1.54 10.31 14.29
C GLU A 306 0.25 10.63 15.05
N ALA A 307 0.31 11.32 16.21
CA ALA A 307 -0.85 11.50 17.09
C ALA A 307 -1.81 12.61 16.60
N GLN A 308 -2.26 12.52 15.35
CA GLN A 308 -3.11 13.51 14.70
C GLN A 308 -4.22 12.85 13.88
N LEU A 309 -5.46 13.33 14.03
CA LEU A 309 -6.61 12.93 13.23
C LEU A 309 -6.81 13.83 12.00
N GLY A 310 -7.80 13.50 11.17
CA GLY A 310 -8.12 14.20 9.93
C GLY A 310 -7.37 13.63 8.73
N GLY A 311 -7.22 14.41 7.68
CA GLY A 311 -6.68 13.93 6.39
C GLY A 311 -7.77 13.82 5.33
N ASP A 312 -7.43 13.16 4.22
CA ASP A 312 -8.21 13.20 2.99
C ASP A 312 -9.07 11.93 2.78
N LEU A 313 -8.91 10.91 3.63
CA LEU A 313 -9.46 9.57 3.41
C LEU A 313 -10.98 9.57 3.17
N GLU A 314 -11.76 9.98 4.17
CA GLU A 314 -13.23 9.91 4.13
C GLU A 314 -13.82 10.80 3.04
N LEU A 315 -13.21 11.98 2.81
CA LEU A 315 -13.58 12.90 1.74
C LEU A 315 -13.41 12.22 0.37
N ILE A 316 -12.31 11.50 0.16
CA ILE A 316 -12.03 10.86 -1.12
C ILE A 316 -12.89 9.60 -1.30
N ILE A 317 -12.97 8.72 -0.30
CA ILE A 317 -13.71 7.46 -0.44
C ILE A 317 -15.23 7.69 -0.44
N GLY A 318 -15.72 8.76 0.20
CA GLY A 318 -17.12 9.18 0.23
C GLY A 318 -17.97 8.43 1.27
N ARG A 319 -17.32 7.79 2.23
CA ARG A 319 -17.90 7.11 3.39
C ARG A 319 -16.95 7.20 4.58
N ARG A 320 -17.41 6.81 5.76
CA ARG A 320 -16.53 6.59 6.92
C ARG A 320 -15.45 5.56 6.56
N GLY A 321 -14.21 5.80 7.01
CA GLY A 321 -13.14 4.80 6.93
C GLY A 321 -13.48 3.55 7.76
N LYS A 322 -12.86 2.42 7.42
CA LYS A 322 -12.97 1.20 8.21
C LYS A 322 -12.38 1.45 9.60
N GLY A 323 -13.11 1.10 10.66
CA GLY A 323 -12.65 1.32 12.02
C GLY A 323 -11.67 0.22 12.48
N LEU A 324 -10.72 0.56 13.36
CA LEU A 324 -9.75 -0.44 13.83
C LEU A 324 -10.41 -1.59 14.59
N ILE A 325 -11.39 -1.32 15.46
CA ILE A 325 -12.11 -2.39 16.18
C ILE A 325 -12.82 -3.33 15.20
N GLU A 326 -13.49 -2.78 14.19
CA GLU A 326 -14.18 -3.54 13.15
C GLU A 326 -13.21 -4.47 12.41
N TYR A 327 -12.03 -3.95 12.05
CA TYR A 327 -10.97 -4.74 11.44
C TYR A 327 -10.47 -5.88 12.36
N LEU A 328 -10.19 -5.60 13.64
CA LEU A 328 -9.72 -6.61 14.58
C LEU A 328 -10.78 -7.69 14.83
N GLU A 329 -12.07 -7.34 14.88
CA GLU A 329 -13.18 -8.29 15.02
C GLU A 329 -13.34 -9.17 13.77
N GLU A 330 -13.13 -8.64 12.56
CA GLU A 330 -13.08 -9.44 11.32
C GLU A 330 -11.93 -10.43 11.31
N CYS A 331 -10.72 -10.00 11.68
CA CYS A 331 -9.56 -10.86 11.77
C CYS A 331 -9.80 -11.99 12.79
N ALA A 332 -10.33 -11.67 13.97
CA ALA A 332 -10.68 -12.68 14.96
C ALA A 332 -11.72 -13.69 14.45
N ARG A 333 -12.75 -13.22 13.71
CA ARG A 333 -13.75 -14.10 13.09
C ARG A 333 -13.17 -15.04 12.04
N SER A 334 -12.15 -14.61 11.31
CA SER A 334 -11.46 -15.44 10.32
C SER A 334 -10.61 -16.57 10.94
N GLY A 335 -10.37 -16.53 12.25
CA GLY A 335 -9.53 -17.49 12.95
C GLY A 335 -8.03 -17.30 12.74
N ILE A 336 -7.59 -16.16 12.18
CA ILE A 336 -6.18 -15.93 11.82
C ILE A 336 -5.23 -15.96 13.03
N TRP A 337 -5.75 -15.64 14.23
CA TRP A 337 -5.02 -15.71 15.49
C TRP A 337 -5.39 -16.91 16.36
N ASP A 338 -6.09 -17.91 15.83
CA ASP A 338 -6.39 -19.13 16.58
C ASP A 338 -5.12 -19.97 16.75
N THR A 339 -4.89 -20.48 17.96
CA THR A 339 -3.76 -21.38 18.20
C THR A 339 -4.10 -22.80 17.73
N LYS A 340 -3.09 -23.65 17.50
CA LYS A 340 -3.32 -25.08 17.21
C LYS A 340 -4.26 -25.75 18.23
N GLY A 341 -4.13 -25.39 19.51
CA GLY A 341 -4.98 -25.92 20.57
C GLY A 341 -6.42 -25.40 20.56
N ASP A 342 -6.71 -24.27 19.90
CA ASP A 342 -8.06 -23.73 19.75
C ASP A 342 -8.79 -24.41 18.59
N VAL A 343 -8.07 -24.63 17.49
CA VAL A 343 -8.54 -25.38 16.31
C VAL A 343 -8.85 -26.84 16.68
N GLU A 344 -7.95 -27.50 17.43
CA GLU A 344 -8.14 -28.90 17.85
C GLU A 344 -9.29 -29.10 18.86
N ARG A 345 -9.62 -28.07 19.64
CA ARG A 345 -10.73 -28.12 20.63
C ARG A 345 -12.09 -27.72 20.06
N GLY A 346 -12.16 -27.35 18.77
CA GLY A 346 -13.38 -26.81 18.17
C GLY A 346 -13.84 -25.50 18.83
N ASN A 347 -12.93 -24.79 19.50
CA ASN A 347 -13.18 -23.53 20.21
C ASN A 347 -13.00 -22.31 19.30
N THR A 348 -13.20 -22.48 17.99
CA THR A 348 -13.31 -21.37 17.05
C THR A 348 -14.57 -20.59 17.40
N LYS A 349 -14.45 -19.51 18.17
CA LYS A 349 -15.57 -18.74 18.73
C LYS A 349 -16.56 -18.19 17.69
N PHE A 350 -16.22 -18.28 16.40
CA PHE A 350 -16.92 -17.63 15.31
C PHE A 350 -17.27 -18.56 14.13
N SER A 351 -17.18 -19.89 14.31
CA SER A 351 -17.64 -20.84 13.29
C SER A 351 -19.16 -21.08 13.38
N GLU A 352 -19.96 -20.15 12.85
CA GLU A 352 -21.33 -20.40 12.38
C GLU A 352 -21.65 -19.55 11.14
#